data_AF-A0A941N9Q3-F1
#
_entry.id   AF-A0A941N9Q3-F1
#
_cell.length_a   1.000
_cell.length_b   1.000
_cell.length_c   1.000
_cell.angle_alpha   90.00
_cell.angle_beta   90.00
_cell.angle_gamma   90.00
#
_symmetry.space_group_name_H-M   'P 1'
#
loop_
_entity.id
_entity.type
_entity.pdbx_description
1 polymer ?
#
loop_
_entity_poly.entity_id
_entity_poly.type
_entity_poly.pdbx_seq_one_letter_code
_entity_poly.pdbx_strand_id
1 'polypeptide(L)'
;MRRSLRNLVVWSIVALGASSGPTVIAAEDPRANPAAAAPAAAAEPAAVKFTRSDLERWTAQAKVLTDAAAQAAAALEAANKAVADAKAALTAADKAIAEATAAITAAEPAKVATEKALVAAQEELKKVEAEKKDDADAINAAKTAVAAAQTAADTAAKQLAEAQAKKKQGEETKATATKQIPEFEAVIKPRTEAKAAADKLAAEAQVQIKTSQDRLTVLGQGKVQPDPTATRLIQTVTHDRPLLACKFDAAGQYLLAGAEDSLLHRWDLVTNSAVHLKGHRSWIGTMAPLNPTTSVLVTGGHEGKLAWWNALDPAPAPSRIIDAHKGYIRAVAVSPNGMLIATG
;
A
#
# COMPACT_ATOMS: atom_id res chain seq x y z
N MET A 1 4.89 -23.23 -46.88
CA MET A 1 4.14 -23.32 -45.61
C MET A 1 4.94 -22.63 -44.51
N ARG A 2 4.44 -21.53 -43.92
CA ARG A 2 5.06 -20.92 -42.72
C ARG A 2 4.28 -21.38 -41.49
N ARG A 3 4.96 -21.93 -40.48
CA ARG A 3 4.33 -22.19 -39.18
C ARG A 3 4.08 -20.84 -38.49
N SER A 4 2.82 -20.45 -38.37
CA SER A 4 2.40 -19.31 -37.55
C SER A 4 2.72 -19.61 -36.09
N LEU A 5 3.59 -18.81 -35.47
CA LEU A 5 3.85 -18.86 -34.03
C LEU A 5 2.68 -18.18 -33.30
N ARG A 6 1.73 -19.01 -32.82
CA ARG A 6 0.59 -18.57 -31.99
C ARG A 6 0.90 -18.55 -30.49
N ASN A 7 2.01 -19.18 -30.09
CA ASN A 7 2.42 -19.33 -28.69
C ASN A 7 3.80 -18.70 -28.51
N LEU A 8 3.96 -17.86 -27.47
CA LEU A 8 5.25 -17.35 -27.05
C LEU A 8 5.80 -18.28 -25.96
N VAL A 9 7.05 -18.74 -26.14
CA VAL A 9 7.68 -19.78 -25.31
C VAL A 9 8.92 -19.15 -24.66
N VAL A 10 8.85 -18.90 -23.35
CA VAL A 10 9.93 -18.23 -22.60
C VAL A 10 10.89 -19.28 -22.03
N TRP A 11 12.18 -19.18 -22.37
CA TRP A 11 13.22 -20.13 -21.95
C TRP A 11 14.13 -19.55 -20.86
N SER A 12 14.50 -20.37 -19.88
CA SER A 12 15.58 -20.09 -18.91
C SER A 12 16.78 -20.97 -19.19
N ILE A 13 17.99 -20.45 -18.98
CA ILE A 13 19.23 -21.22 -18.88
C ILE A 13 19.77 -21.06 -17.45
N VAL A 14 20.25 -22.15 -16.84
CA VAL A 14 20.83 -22.18 -15.49
C VAL A 14 22.22 -22.84 -15.57
N ALA A 15 23.20 -22.33 -14.83
CA ALA A 15 24.58 -22.81 -14.88
C ALA A 15 24.99 -23.60 -13.62
N LEU A 16 25.90 -24.58 -13.78
CA LEU A 16 26.60 -25.26 -12.69
C LEU A 16 28.11 -25.33 -12.99
N GLY A 17 28.95 -25.41 -11.95
CA GLY A 17 30.39 -25.13 -12.06
C GLY A 17 31.35 -26.34 -12.02
N ALA A 18 32.24 -26.36 -13.01
CA ALA A 18 33.71 -26.59 -12.95
C ALA A 18 34.37 -27.86 -12.36
N SER A 19 35.40 -28.33 -13.06
CA SER A 19 36.67 -28.77 -12.44
C SER A 19 37.90 -28.50 -13.35
N SER A 20 39.06 -28.33 -12.70
CA SER A 20 40.44 -28.00 -13.12
C SER A 20 41.06 -28.72 -14.34
N GLY A 21 42.17 -28.29 -14.96
CA GLY A 21 43.23 -27.34 -14.51
C GLY A 21 44.25 -26.89 -15.61
N PRO A 22 45.43 -26.31 -15.24
CA PRO A 22 46.25 -25.42 -16.12
C PRO A 22 47.62 -25.99 -16.59
N THR A 23 48.33 -25.33 -17.54
CA THR A 23 49.82 -25.11 -17.56
C THR A 23 50.34 -24.25 -18.76
N VAL A 24 51.06 -23.16 -18.43
CA VAL A 24 52.28 -22.45 -18.97
C VAL A 24 52.91 -22.95 -20.33
N ILE A 25 53.60 -22.22 -21.25
CA ILE A 25 54.57 -21.07 -21.19
C ILE A 25 54.76 -20.27 -22.54
N ALA A 26 55.27 -19.02 -22.42
CA ALA A 26 56.26 -18.23 -23.21
C ALA A 26 56.29 -18.05 -24.76
N ALA A 27 56.49 -16.79 -25.21
CA ALA A 27 57.69 -16.31 -25.98
C ALA A 27 57.68 -14.77 -26.23
N GLU A 28 58.85 -14.12 -26.21
CA GLU A 28 59.11 -12.70 -26.58
C GLU A 28 59.89 -12.59 -27.92
N ASP A 29 59.81 -11.45 -28.63
CA ASP A 29 60.99 -10.67 -29.11
C ASP A 29 60.57 -9.23 -29.50
N PRO A 30 61.41 -8.18 -29.36
CA PRO A 30 61.04 -6.77 -29.55
C PRO A 30 61.73 -6.06 -30.74
N ARG A 31 61.33 -4.80 -30.98
CA ARG A 31 61.93 -3.67 -31.78
C ARG A 31 60.76 -2.86 -32.39
N ALA A 32 60.65 -1.52 -32.42
CA ALA A 32 61.21 -0.35 -31.72
C ALA A 32 60.16 0.80 -31.94
N ASN A 33 60.22 2.07 -31.50
CA ASN A 33 61.19 2.94 -30.84
C ASN A 33 60.40 4.06 -30.09
N PRO A 34 60.91 4.74 -29.03
CA PRO A 34 60.08 5.63 -28.19
C PRO A 34 60.09 7.12 -28.59
N ALA A 35 59.32 7.90 -27.81
CA ALA A 35 59.30 9.38 -27.67
C ALA A 35 58.40 10.22 -28.61
N ALA A 36 57.19 10.51 -28.13
CA ALA A 36 56.59 11.85 -28.18
C ALA A 36 55.75 12.07 -26.90
N ALA A 37 55.71 13.30 -26.37
CA ALA A 37 55.27 13.58 -25.01
C ALA A 37 53.74 13.45 -24.80
N ALA A 38 53.35 13.02 -23.59
CA ALA A 38 51.99 13.17 -23.10
C ALA A 38 51.64 14.66 -22.89
N PRO A 39 50.36 15.00 -23.01
CA PRO A 39 49.72 15.57 -21.82
C PRO A 39 48.36 14.95 -21.51
N ALA A 40 47.96 15.08 -20.23
CA ALA A 40 46.64 14.77 -19.67
C ALA A 40 46.12 13.35 -19.91
N ALA A 41 46.20 12.53 -18.86
CA ALA A 41 45.48 11.26 -18.81
C ALA A 41 43.98 11.52 -19.05
N ALA A 42 43.48 11.11 -20.22
CA ALA A 42 42.06 10.89 -20.40
C ALA A 42 41.65 9.87 -19.33
N ALA A 43 40.72 10.26 -18.45
CA ALA A 43 40.16 9.33 -17.48
C ALA A 43 39.69 8.09 -18.23
N GLU A 44 40.10 6.90 -17.78
CA GLU A 44 39.56 5.65 -18.32
C GLU A 44 38.04 5.78 -18.36
N PRO A 45 37.37 5.46 -19.49
CA PRO A 45 35.92 5.51 -19.54
C PRO A 45 35.41 4.55 -18.47
N ALA A 46 34.89 5.12 -17.38
CA ALA A 46 34.63 4.42 -16.13
C ALA A 46 33.92 3.11 -16.45
N ALA A 47 34.60 1.98 -16.20
CA ALA A 47 34.21 0.68 -16.73
C ALA A 47 32.72 0.49 -16.49
N VAL A 48 31.94 0.46 -17.59
CA VAL A 48 30.48 0.54 -17.51
C VAL A 48 30.01 -0.70 -16.79
N LYS A 49 29.82 -0.55 -15.48
CA LYS A 49 29.24 -1.57 -14.62
C LYS A 49 27.82 -1.74 -15.11
N PHE A 50 27.60 -2.77 -15.92
CA PHE A 50 26.28 -3.25 -16.28
C PHE A 50 25.60 -3.70 -14.99
N THR A 51 24.93 -2.77 -14.31
CA THR A 51 24.11 -3.02 -13.13
C THR A 51 22.82 -3.71 -13.55
N ARG A 52 22.95 -4.98 -13.98
CA ARG A 52 21.87 -5.98 -14.04
C ARG A 52 21.39 -6.37 -12.63
N SER A 53 21.33 -5.41 -11.72
CA SER A 53 21.00 -5.60 -10.32
C SER A 53 19.57 -5.15 -10.08
N ASP A 54 18.62 -6.04 -10.42
CA ASP A 54 17.24 -5.95 -9.94
C ASP A 54 17.18 -5.77 -8.40
N LEU A 55 18.24 -6.17 -7.69
CA LEU A 55 18.40 -6.09 -6.25
C LEU A 55 18.09 -4.70 -5.64
N GLU A 56 18.67 -3.61 -6.15
CA GLU A 56 18.41 -2.27 -5.58
C GLU A 56 16.94 -1.87 -5.74
N ARG A 57 16.36 -2.21 -6.89
CA ARG A 57 14.95 -1.96 -7.22
C ARG A 57 14.00 -2.80 -6.36
N TRP A 58 14.26 -4.10 -6.21
CA TRP A 58 13.50 -4.97 -5.32
C TRP A 58 13.63 -4.57 -3.85
N THR A 59 14.80 -4.09 -3.43
CA THR A 59 15.01 -3.57 -2.07
C THR A 59 14.19 -2.30 -1.83
N ALA A 60 14.18 -1.36 -2.79
CA ALA A 60 13.35 -0.16 -2.72
C ALA A 60 11.84 -0.50 -2.72
N GLN A 61 11.41 -1.42 -3.58
CA GLN A 61 10.01 -1.85 -3.67
C GLN A 61 9.55 -2.64 -2.43
N ALA A 62 10.40 -3.54 -1.92
CA ALA A 62 10.11 -4.28 -0.70
C ALA A 62 9.98 -3.36 0.51
N LYS A 63 10.76 -2.27 0.59
CA LYS A 63 10.58 -1.24 1.62
C LYS A 63 9.17 -0.65 1.56
N VAL A 64 8.73 -0.16 0.40
CA VAL A 64 7.38 0.40 0.21
C VAL A 64 6.28 -0.61 0.57
N LEU A 65 6.44 -1.87 0.19
CA LEU A 65 5.46 -2.93 0.52
C LEU A 65 5.47 -3.29 2.02
N THR A 66 6.63 -3.26 2.68
CA THR A 66 6.76 -3.52 4.12
C THR A 66 6.17 -2.36 4.93
N ASP A 67 6.43 -1.12 4.52
CA ASP A 67 5.83 0.09 5.11
C ASP A 67 4.30 0.06 4.95
N ALA A 68 3.79 -0.35 3.78
CA ALA A 68 2.35 -0.52 3.54
C ALA A 68 1.72 -1.65 4.38
N ALA A 69 2.42 -2.79 4.55
CA ALA A 69 1.96 -3.87 5.42
C ALA A 69 1.92 -3.45 6.90
N ALA A 70 2.91 -2.68 7.36
CA ALA A 70 2.93 -2.09 8.70
C ALA A 70 1.78 -1.10 8.91
N GLN A 71 1.48 -0.24 7.93
CA GLN A 71 0.34 0.67 7.96
C GLN A 71 -1.00 -0.08 8.00
N ALA A 72 -1.15 -1.16 7.20
CA ALA A 72 -2.35 -1.99 7.21
C ALA A 72 -2.54 -2.72 8.56
N ALA A 73 -1.45 -3.19 9.17
CA ALA A 73 -1.47 -3.79 10.51
C ALA A 73 -1.92 -2.78 11.57
N ALA A 74 -1.31 -1.59 11.61
CA ALA A 74 -1.68 -0.52 12.54
C ALA A 74 -3.13 -0.05 12.35
N ALA A 75 -3.62 0.02 11.11
CA ALA A 75 -5.01 0.36 10.82
C ALA A 75 -5.99 -0.72 11.32
N LEU A 76 -5.64 -2.00 11.21
CA LEU A 76 -6.46 -3.10 11.73
C LEU A 76 -6.47 -3.10 13.27
N GLU A 77 -5.31 -2.89 13.90
CA GLU A 77 -5.20 -2.78 15.36
C GLU A 77 -6.04 -1.61 15.91
N ALA A 78 -5.95 -0.44 15.26
CA ALA A 78 -6.78 0.72 15.62
C ALA A 78 -8.29 0.47 15.45
N ALA A 79 -8.71 -0.33 14.46
CA ALA A 79 -10.13 -0.72 14.30
C ALA A 79 -10.59 -1.62 15.46
N ASN A 80 -9.80 -2.65 15.76
CA ASN A 80 -10.10 -3.59 16.86
C ASN A 80 -10.14 -2.87 18.21
N LYS A 81 -9.22 -1.91 18.43
CA LYS A 81 -9.23 -1.06 19.63
C LYS A 81 -10.49 -0.20 19.70
N ALA A 82 -10.90 0.46 18.61
CA ALA A 82 -12.12 1.27 18.59
C ALA A 82 -13.39 0.44 18.93
N VAL A 83 -13.48 -0.81 18.46
CA VAL A 83 -14.56 -1.73 18.85
C VAL A 83 -14.48 -2.09 20.34
N ALA A 84 -13.29 -2.34 20.88
CA ALA A 84 -13.11 -2.64 22.31
C ALA A 84 -13.47 -1.44 23.19
N ASP A 85 -13.01 -0.25 22.84
CA ASP A 85 -13.30 1.01 23.55
C ASP A 85 -14.81 1.32 23.52
N ALA A 86 -15.49 1.12 22.38
CA ALA A 86 -16.94 1.31 22.26
C ALA A 86 -17.74 0.28 23.09
N LYS A 87 -17.31 -0.99 23.14
CA LYS A 87 -17.93 -2.02 23.98
C LYS A 87 -17.70 -1.76 25.48
N ALA A 88 -16.52 -1.27 25.85
CA ALA A 88 -16.24 -0.82 27.21
C ALA A 88 -17.13 0.37 27.61
N ALA A 89 -17.28 1.36 26.73
CA ALA A 89 -18.17 2.51 26.93
C ALA A 89 -19.65 2.09 27.08
N LEU A 90 -20.13 1.14 26.26
CA LEU A 90 -21.47 0.56 26.40
C LEU A 90 -21.67 -0.09 27.78
N THR A 91 -20.71 -0.93 28.20
CA THR A 91 -20.77 -1.62 29.50
C THR A 91 -20.74 -0.66 30.68
N ALA A 92 -19.92 0.39 30.59
CA ALA A 92 -19.85 1.46 31.58
C ALA A 92 -21.15 2.30 31.63
N ALA A 93 -21.75 2.58 30.47
CA ALA A 93 -23.03 3.27 30.37
C ALA A 93 -24.17 2.45 30.98
N ASP A 94 -24.25 1.14 30.71
CA ASP A 94 -25.23 0.24 31.32
C ASP A 94 -25.11 0.22 32.85
N LYS A 95 -23.88 0.14 33.38
CA LYS A 95 -23.62 0.24 34.82
C LYS A 95 -24.06 1.60 35.39
N ALA A 96 -23.72 2.70 34.73
CA ALA A 96 -24.08 4.05 35.18
C ALA A 96 -25.61 4.28 35.16
N ILE A 97 -26.33 3.74 34.17
CA ILE A 97 -27.80 3.78 34.11
C ILE A 97 -28.39 2.97 35.27
N ALA A 98 -27.84 1.80 35.60
CA ALA A 98 -28.31 0.98 36.72
C ALA A 98 -28.10 1.69 38.08
N GLU A 99 -26.89 2.22 38.32
CA GLU A 99 -26.56 2.98 39.54
C GLU A 99 -27.43 4.24 39.67
N ALA A 100 -27.60 5.01 38.59
CA ALA A 100 -28.46 6.19 38.58
C ALA A 100 -29.94 5.85 38.79
N THR A 101 -30.43 4.74 38.22
CA THR A 101 -31.80 4.26 38.44
C THR A 101 -32.02 3.87 39.90
N ALA A 102 -31.09 3.14 40.52
CA ALA A 102 -31.15 2.83 41.95
C ALA A 102 -31.13 4.10 42.83
N ALA A 103 -30.30 5.10 42.48
CA ALA A 103 -30.26 6.37 43.17
C ALA A 103 -31.57 7.17 43.05
N ILE A 104 -32.22 7.18 41.88
CA ILE A 104 -33.56 7.78 41.70
C ILE A 104 -34.58 7.08 42.59
N THR A 105 -34.63 5.74 42.57
CA THR A 105 -35.57 4.94 43.39
C THR A 105 -35.40 5.19 44.90
N ALA A 106 -34.19 5.50 45.37
CA ALA A 106 -33.94 5.88 46.76
C ALA A 106 -34.24 7.37 47.05
N ALA A 107 -33.98 8.27 46.11
CA ALA A 107 -34.14 9.71 46.29
C ALA A 107 -35.61 10.19 46.18
N GLU A 108 -36.45 9.55 45.37
CA GLU A 108 -37.88 9.88 45.24
C GLU A 108 -38.65 9.81 46.58
N PRO A 109 -38.63 8.70 47.35
CA PRO A 109 -39.31 8.66 48.64
C PRO A 109 -38.68 9.59 49.68
N ALA A 110 -37.35 9.80 49.63
CA ALA A 110 -36.65 10.72 50.52
C ALA A 110 -37.10 12.18 50.28
N LYS A 111 -37.21 12.59 49.01
CA LYS A 111 -37.73 13.90 48.61
C LYS A 111 -39.16 14.11 49.14
N VAL A 112 -40.07 13.16 48.87
CA VAL A 112 -41.47 13.22 49.34
C VAL A 112 -41.55 13.31 50.87
N ALA A 113 -40.69 12.59 51.60
CA ALA A 113 -40.62 12.68 53.05
C ALA A 113 -40.15 14.05 53.54
N THR A 114 -39.11 14.63 52.93
CA THR A 114 -38.60 15.97 53.30
C THR A 114 -39.57 17.10 52.94
N GLU A 115 -40.24 17.06 51.78
CA GLU A 115 -41.28 18.02 51.41
C GLU A 115 -42.46 17.95 52.39
N LYS A 116 -42.89 16.74 52.80
CA LYS A 116 -43.94 16.57 53.81
C LYS A 116 -43.51 17.10 55.19
N ALA A 117 -42.27 16.89 55.59
CA ALA A 117 -41.72 17.41 56.84
C ALA A 117 -41.63 18.95 56.85
N LEU A 118 -41.28 19.55 55.70
CA LEU A 118 -41.27 21.00 55.52
C LEU A 118 -42.68 21.61 55.68
N VAL A 119 -43.71 21.01 55.06
CA VAL A 119 -45.10 21.47 55.23
C VAL A 119 -45.53 21.38 56.70
N ALA A 120 -45.22 20.27 57.38
CA ALA A 120 -45.54 20.12 58.81
C ALA A 120 -44.82 21.16 59.69
N ALA A 121 -43.54 21.44 59.43
CA ALA A 121 -42.79 22.48 60.16
C ALA A 121 -43.38 23.89 59.92
N GLN A 122 -43.83 24.18 58.70
CA GLN A 122 -44.51 25.45 58.36
C GLN A 122 -45.88 25.57 59.03
N GLU A 123 -46.63 24.48 59.22
CA GLU A 123 -47.87 24.48 60.00
C GLU A 123 -47.65 24.69 61.49
N GLU A 124 -46.64 24.05 62.09
CA GLU A 124 -46.28 24.27 63.50
C GLU A 124 -45.79 25.69 63.75
N LEU A 125 -45.00 26.29 62.84
CA LEU A 125 -44.61 27.70 62.94
C LEU A 125 -45.85 28.63 62.98
N LYS A 126 -46.84 28.39 62.10
CA LYS A 126 -48.10 29.17 62.10
C LYS A 126 -48.88 29.05 63.42
N LYS A 127 -48.89 27.87 64.06
CA LYS A 127 -49.52 27.67 65.37
C LYS A 127 -48.78 28.44 66.46
N VAL A 128 -47.45 28.32 66.53
CA VAL A 128 -46.63 29.01 67.53
C VAL A 128 -46.76 30.53 67.42
N GLU A 129 -46.75 31.09 66.20
CA GLU A 129 -46.95 32.53 65.96
C GLU A 129 -48.40 33.01 66.29
N ALA A 130 -49.39 32.11 66.30
CA ALA A 130 -50.77 32.43 66.66
C ALA A 130 -51.03 32.34 68.18
N GLU A 131 -50.52 31.29 68.84
CA GLU A 131 -50.81 30.94 70.23
C GLU A 131 -49.81 31.55 71.24
N LYS A 132 -48.57 31.84 70.81
CA LYS A 132 -47.47 32.27 71.70
C LYS A 132 -46.78 33.55 71.23
N LYS A 133 -47.58 34.60 70.97
CA LYS A 133 -47.09 35.88 70.38
C LYS A 133 -45.92 36.56 71.10
N ASP A 134 -45.81 36.40 72.42
CA ASP A 134 -44.79 37.06 73.24
C ASP A 134 -43.57 36.15 73.54
N ASP A 135 -43.60 34.88 73.13
CA ASP A 135 -42.60 33.84 73.43
C ASP A 135 -41.54 33.78 72.31
N ALA A 136 -40.71 34.81 72.23
CA ALA A 136 -39.76 35.03 71.13
C ALA A 136 -38.80 33.85 70.87
N ASP A 137 -38.40 33.13 71.92
CA ASP A 137 -37.53 31.96 71.83
C ASP A 137 -38.25 30.78 71.15
N ALA A 138 -39.53 30.56 71.45
CA ALA A 138 -40.34 29.54 70.79
C ALA A 138 -40.54 29.84 69.30
N ILE A 139 -40.79 31.11 68.95
CA ILE A 139 -40.91 31.55 67.54
C ILE A 139 -39.59 31.38 66.79
N ASN A 140 -38.45 31.73 67.41
CA ASN A 140 -37.12 31.56 66.80
C ASN A 140 -36.75 30.09 66.63
N ALA A 141 -37.07 29.22 67.59
CA ALA A 141 -36.87 27.78 67.48
C ALA A 141 -37.69 27.18 66.32
N ALA A 142 -38.96 27.56 66.20
CA ALA A 142 -39.81 27.13 65.09
C ALA A 142 -39.30 27.61 63.71
N LYS A 143 -38.81 28.85 63.61
CA LYS A 143 -38.16 29.38 62.40
C LYS A 143 -36.89 28.61 62.02
N THR A 144 -36.09 28.23 63.01
CA THR A 144 -34.89 27.40 62.83
C THR A 144 -35.26 26.00 62.31
N ALA A 145 -36.33 25.40 62.85
CA ALA A 145 -36.84 24.11 62.38
C ALA A 145 -37.34 24.16 60.92
N VAL A 146 -38.05 25.21 60.53
CA VAL A 146 -38.47 25.43 59.13
C VAL A 146 -37.25 25.60 58.20
N ALA A 147 -36.25 26.39 58.60
CA ALA A 147 -35.03 26.56 57.82
C ALA A 147 -34.24 25.25 57.64
N ALA A 148 -34.16 24.41 58.68
CA ALA A 148 -33.56 23.09 58.60
C ALA A 148 -34.34 22.14 57.67
N ALA A 149 -35.68 22.13 57.77
CA ALA A 149 -36.53 21.33 56.90
C ALA A 149 -36.46 21.76 55.42
N GLN A 150 -36.37 23.08 55.16
CA GLN A 150 -36.18 23.63 53.82
C GLN A 150 -34.84 23.16 53.23
N THR A 151 -33.76 23.29 54.00
CA THR A 151 -32.41 22.85 53.60
C THR A 151 -32.38 21.34 53.28
N ALA A 152 -33.12 20.53 54.04
CA ALA A 152 -33.25 19.09 53.79
C ALA A 152 -34.03 18.79 52.49
N ALA A 153 -35.14 19.51 52.25
CA ALA A 153 -35.93 19.37 51.02
C ALA A 153 -35.13 19.79 49.76
N ASP A 154 -34.43 20.92 49.83
CA ASP A 154 -33.58 21.41 48.74
C ASP A 154 -32.42 20.44 48.43
N THR A 155 -31.84 19.84 49.48
CA THR A 155 -30.79 18.82 49.34
C THR A 155 -31.32 17.55 48.66
N ALA A 156 -32.49 17.06 49.07
CA ALA A 156 -33.12 15.89 48.46
C ALA A 156 -33.52 16.14 47.00
N ALA A 157 -34.07 17.32 46.69
CA ALA A 157 -34.40 17.74 45.33
C ALA A 157 -33.15 17.80 44.43
N LYS A 158 -32.03 18.35 44.95
CA LYS A 158 -30.75 18.37 44.24
C LYS A 158 -30.20 16.97 43.97
N GLN A 159 -30.22 16.08 44.96
CA GLN A 159 -29.78 14.69 44.79
C GLN A 159 -30.59 13.94 43.71
N LEU A 160 -31.92 14.13 43.69
CA LEU A 160 -32.77 13.55 42.65
C LEU A 160 -32.43 14.08 41.25
N ALA A 161 -32.23 15.40 41.12
CA ALA A 161 -31.85 16.02 39.85
C ALA A 161 -30.47 15.55 39.34
N GLU A 162 -29.49 15.41 40.23
CA GLU A 162 -28.17 14.86 39.89
C GLU A 162 -28.24 13.40 39.44
N ALA A 163 -29.10 12.58 40.07
CA ALA A 163 -29.31 11.19 39.67
C ALA A 163 -30.00 11.08 38.30
N GLN A 164 -31.02 11.91 38.04
CA GLN A 164 -31.69 11.99 36.73
C GLN A 164 -30.74 12.47 35.62
N ALA A 165 -29.88 13.46 35.90
CA ALA A 165 -28.88 13.93 34.94
C ALA A 165 -27.85 12.84 34.58
N LYS A 166 -27.34 12.10 35.59
CA LYS A 166 -26.44 10.96 35.38
C LYS A 166 -27.08 9.84 34.55
N LYS A 167 -28.36 9.53 34.81
CA LYS A 167 -29.12 8.55 34.01
C LYS A 167 -29.18 8.96 32.54
N LYS A 168 -29.58 10.21 32.27
CA LYS A 168 -29.66 10.75 30.90
C LYS A 168 -28.32 10.70 30.17
N GLN A 169 -27.23 11.10 30.83
CA GLN A 169 -25.86 11.02 30.28
C GLN A 169 -25.46 9.57 29.96
N GLY A 170 -25.83 8.62 30.82
CA GLY A 170 -25.64 7.19 30.56
C GLY A 170 -26.42 6.71 29.33
N GLU A 171 -27.68 7.09 29.19
CA GLU A 171 -28.54 6.74 28.04
C GLU A 171 -28.00 7.32 26.72
N GLU A 172 -27.54 8.57 26.71
CA GLU A 172 -26.88 9.20 25.55
C GLU A 172 -25.57 8.48 25.16
N THR A 173 -24.76 8.11 26.16
CA THR A 173 -23.51 7.35 25.95
C THR A 173 -23.80 5.96 25.39
N LYS A 174 -24.81 5.26 25.93
CA LYS A 174 -25.29 3.96 25.47
C LYS A 174 -25.79 4.01 24.03
N ALA A 175 -26.61 5.01 23.68
CA ALA A 175 -27.12 5.19 22.32
C ALA A 175 -25.98 5.42 21.32
N THR A 176 -24.99 6.24 21.70
CA THR A 176 -23.79 6.51 20.89
C THR A 176 -22.97 5.24 20.65
N ALA A 177 -22.64 4.50 21.72
CA ALA A 177 -21.87 3.26 21.62
C ALA A 177 -22.61 2.17 20.81
N THR A 178 -23.92 2.03 21.02
CA THR A 178 -24.77 1.06 20.28
C THR A 178 -24.76 1.34 18.77
N LYS A 179 -24.70 2.61 18.36
CA LYS A 179 -24.58 3.00 16.94
C LYS A 179 -23.17 2.76 16.39
N GLN A 180 -22.12 3.07 17.15
CA GLN A 180 -20.73 3.03 16.67
C GLN A 180 -20.16 1.60 16.55
N ILE A 181 -20.57 0.66 17.40
CA ILE A 181 -20.08 -0.73 17.35
C ILE A 181 -20.23 -1.37 15.96
N PRO A 182 -21.41 -1.42 15.31
CA PRO A 182 -21.55 -2.01 13.97
C PRO A 182 -20.81 -1.21 12.89
N GLU A 183 -20.70 0.11 13.01
CA GLU A 183 -19.93 0.95 12.09
C GLU A 183 -18.43 0.60 12.13
N PHE A 184 -17.87 0.35 13.32
CA PHE A 184 -16.48 -0.07 13.48
C PHE A 184 -16.25 -1.54 13.09
N GLU A 185 -17.16 -2.46 13.45
CA GLU A 185 -17.05 -3.88 13.08
C GLU A 185 -17.10 -4.11 11.56
N ALA A 186 -17.91 -3.34 10.83
CA ALA A 186 -17.96 -3.39 9.37
C ALA A 186 -16.61 -3.09 8.69
N VAL A 187 -15.73 -2.32 9.35
CA VAL A 187 -14.41 -1.92 8.84
C VAL A 187 -13.32 -2.96 9.14
N ILE A 188 -13.54 -3.90 10.08
CA ILE A 188 -12.55 -4.94 10.43
C ILE A 188 -12.28 -5.85 9.23
N LYS A 189 -13.31 -6.45 8.64
CA LYS A 189 -13.17 -7.39 7.52
C LYS A 189 -12.31 -6.85 6.35
N PRO A 190 -12.63 -5.68 5.74
CA PRO A 190 -11.81 -5.16 4.64
C PRO A 190 -10.39 -4.79 5.08
N ARG A 191 -10.16 -4.37 6.34
CA ARG A 191 -8.80 -4.14 6.86
C ARG A 191 -8.02 -5.45 7.04
N THR A 192 -8.67 -6.54 7.45
CA THR A 192 -8.05 -7.88 7.53
C THR A 192 -7.64 -8.38 6.14
N GLU A 193 -8.52 -8.26 5.15
CA GLU A 193 -8.24 -8.63 3.76
C GLU A 193 -7.10 -7.78 3.17
N ALA A 194 -7.12 -6.46 3.39
CA ALA A 194 -6.05 -5.56 2.96
C ALA A 194 -4.69 -5.89 3.59
N LYS A 195 -4.64 -6.22 4.90
CA LYS A 195 -3.41 -6.65 5.57
C LYS A 195 -2.88 -7.95 4.96
N ALA A 196 -3.72 -8.96 4.78
CA ALA A 196 -3.31 -10.24 4.20
C ALA A 196 -2.77 -10.08 2.76
N ALA A 197 -3.37 -9.20 1.95
CA ALA A 197 -2.86 -8.87 0.62
C ALA A 197 -1.48 -8.16 0.68
N ALA A 198 -1.30 -7.20 1.59
CA ALA A 198 -0.04 -6.49 1.77
C ALA A 198 1.09 -7.42 2.26
N ASP A 199 0.81 -8.27 3.25
CA ASP A 199 1.77 -9.28 3.75
C ASP A 199 2.24 -10.22 2.63
N LYS A 200 1.31 -10.69 1.78
CA LYS A 200 1.61 -11.56 0.63
C LYS A 200 2.55 -10.88 -0.36
N LEU A 201 2.27 -9.63 -0.74
CA LEU A 201 3.10 -8.87 -1.66
C LEU A 201 4.51 -8.58 -1.09
N ALA A 202 4.59 -8.29 0.21
CA ALA A 202 5.87 -8.11 0.90
C ALA A 202 6.72 -9.40 0.90
N ALA A 203 6.09 -10.57 1.14
CA ALA A 203 6.76 -11.86 1.06
C ALA A 203 7.24 -12.21 -0.36
N GLU A 204 6.41 -11.97 -1.38
CA GLU A 204 6.78 -12.14 -2.79
C GLU A 204 7.99 -11.26 -3.17
N ALA A 205 8.03 -10.00 -2.72
CA ALA A 205 9.17 -9.12 -2.94
C ALA A 205 10.47 -9.63 -2.28
N GLN A 206 10.40 -10.22 -1.08
CA GLN A 206 11.58 -10.82 -0.42
C GLN A 206 12.13 -12.03 -1.20
N VAL A 207 11.26 -12.86 -1.79
CA VAL A 207 11.69 -13.97 -2.67
C VAL A 207 12.43 -13.44 -3.91
N GLN A 208 11.98 -12.32 -4.47
CA GLN A 208 12.64 -11.67 -5.62
C GLN A 208 13.97 -11.01 -5.24
N ILE A 209 14.09 -10.40 -4.05
CA ILE A 209 15.37 -9.92 -3.50
C ILE A 209 16.37 -11.07 -3.45
N LYS A 210 16.01 -12.18 -2.82
CA LYS A 210 16.88 -13.36 -2.70
C LYS A 210 17.29 -13.90 -4.08
N THR A 211 16.33 -14.08 -4.97
CA THR A 211 16.59 -14.51 -6.36
C THR A 211 17.55 -13.56 -7.09
N SER A 212 17.46 -12.26 -6.83
CA SER A 212 18.34 -11.24 -7.41
C SER A 212 19.75 -11.28 -6.81
N GLN A 213 19.88 -11.57 -5.52
CA GLN A 213 21.17 -11.80 -4.84
C GLN A 213 21.86 -13.05 -5.43
N ASP A 214 21.14 -14.17 -5.52
CA ASP A 214 21.67 -15.42 -6.09
C ASP A 214 22.15 -15.22 -7.55
N ARG A 215 21.38 -14.48 -8.36
CA ARG A 215 21.78 -14.09 -9.74
C ARG A 215 23.04 -13.23 -9.78
N LEU A 216 23.17 -12.26 -8.86
CA LEU A 216 24.36 -11.41 -8.74
C LEU A 216 25.61 -12.23 -8.38
N THR A 217 25.48 -13.21 -7.48
CA THR A 217 26.56 -14.14 -7.14
C THR A 217 27.01 -14.95 -8.36
N VAL A 218 26.08 -15.47 -9.15
CA VAL A 218 26.40 -16.22 -10.39
C VAL A 218 27.03 -15.32 -11.46
N LEU A 219 26.49 -14.11 -11.68
CA LEU A 219 27.02 -13.16 -12.66
C LEU A 219 28.41 -12.63 -12.29
N GLY A 220 28.73 -12.55 -11.00
CA GLY A 220 30.06 -12.15 -10.49
C GLY A 220 31.18 -13.18 -10.72
N GLN A 221 30.84 -14.43 -11.06
CA GLN A 221 31.82 -15.53 -11.19
C GLN A 221 32.47 -15.65 -12.58
N GLY A 222 32.24 -14.68 -13.49
CA GLY A 222 32.90 -14.59 -14.79
C GLY A 222 32.00 -14.94 -15.97
N LYS A 223 32.60 -15.22 -17.14
CA LYS A 223 31.88 -15.41 -18.42
C LYS A 223 30.80 -16.48 -18.30
N VAL A 224 29.54 -16.05 -18.20
CA VAL A 224 28.36 -16.92 -18.32
C VAL A 224 28.36 -17.54 -19.72
N GLN A 225 28.74 -18.81 -19.80
CA GLN A 225 28.54 -19.60 -21.01
C GLN A 225 27.10 -20.13 -20.98
N PRO A 226 26.26 -19.83 -21.98
CA PRO A 226 24.90 -20.33 -22.03
C PRO A 226 24.93 -21.84 -22.33
N ASP A 227 24.56 -22.67 -21.36
CA ASP A 227 24.40 -24.10 -21.54
C ASP A 227 23.08 -24.41 -22.28
N PRO A 228 23.11 -24.96 -23.51
CA PRO A 228 21.90 -25.31 -24.25
C PRO A 228 21.13 -26.47 -23.61
N THR A 229 21.77 -27.31 -22.78
CA THR A 229 21.12 -28.46 -22.14
C THR A 229 20.33 -28.07 -20.90
N ALA A 230 20.67 -26.95 -20.28
CA ALA A 230 19.94 -26.36 -19.17
C ALA A 230 18.73 -25.50 -19.61
N THR A 231 18.38 -25.47 -20.90
CA THR A 231 17.21 -24.73 -21.38
C THR A 231 15.91 -25.37 -20.89
N ARG A 232 15.11 -24.63 -20.12
CA ARG A 232 13.77 -25.04 -19.70
C ARG A 232 12.70 -24.00 -20.05
N LEU A 233 11.51 -24.48 -20.38
CA LEU A 233 10.31 -23.66 -20.50
C LEU A 233 9.92 -23.09 -19.13
N ILE A 234 9.91 -21.76 -19.00
CA ILE A 234 9.41 -21.05 -17.82
C ILE A 234 7.89 -20.88 -17.92
N GLN A 235 7.45 -20.36 -19.08
CA GLN A 235 6.09 -19.87 -19.27
C GLN A 235 5.71 -19.93 -20.74
N THR A 236 4.47 -20.33 -21.00
CA THR A 236 3.82 -20.16 -22.30
C THR A 236 2.78 -19.06 -22.19
N VAL A 237 2.84 -18.08 -23.09
CA VAL A 237 1.80 -17.06 -23.23
C VAL A 237 1.05 -17.34 -24.54
N THR A 238 -0.24 -17.59 -24.43
CA THR A 238 -1.15 -17.78 -25.56
C THR A 238 -1.59 -16.42 -26.10
N HIS A 239 -1.56 -16.25 -27.43
CA HIS A 239 -2.02 -15.01 -28.06
C HIS A 239 -2.89 -15.30 -29.28
N ASP A 240 -3.99 -14.56 -29.43
CA ASP A 240 -4.99 -14.80 -30.48
C ASP A 240 -4.50 -14.40 -31.89
N ARG A 241 -3.42 -13.61 -31.94
CA ARG A 241 -2.84 -13.04 -33.17
C ARG A 241 -1.34 -13.32 -33.22
N PRO A 242 -0.76 -13.61 -34.41
CA PRO A 242 0.67 -13.86 -34.54
C PRO A 242 1.51 -12.73 -33.94
N LEU A 243 2.50 -13.12 -33.14
CA LEU A 243 3.55 -12.23 -32.65
C LEU A 243 4.69 -12.20 -33.67
N LEU A 244 5.09 -11.00 -34.09
CA LEU A 244 6.04 -10.80 -35.20
C LEU A 244 7.45 -10.47 -34.72
N ALA A 245 7.57 -9.78 -33.59
CA ALA A 245 8.84 -9.43 -32.96
C ALA A 245 8.72 -9.42 -31.44
N CYS A 246 9.77 -9.81 -30.72
CA CYS A 246 9.82 -9.71 -29.26
C CYS A 246 11.19 -9.26 -28.74
N LYS A 247 11.20 -8.54 -27.61
CA LYS A 247 12.39 -8.14 -26.85
C LYS A 247 12.09 -8.18 -25.35
N PHE A 248 13.09 -8.53 -24.55
CA PHE A 248 13.07 -8.18 -23.13
C PHE A 248 13.45 -6.70 -22.98
N ASP A 249 12.96 -6.06 -21.92
CA ASP A 249 13.50 -4.79 -21.46
C ASP A 249 14.94 -4.96 -20.90
N ALA A 250 15.62 -3.85 -20.62
CA ALA A 250 16.99 -3.85 -20.12
C ALA A 250 17.17 -4.63 -18.79
N ALA A 251 16.11 -4.70 -17.96
CA ALA A 251 16.10 -5.42 -16.70
C ALA A 251 15.66 -6.89 -16.82
N GLY A 252 15.02 -7.30 -17.92
CA GLY A 252 14.47 -8.65 -18.08
C GLY A 252 13.19 -8.90 -17.29
N GLN A 253 12.48 -7.84 -16.87
CA GLN A 253 11.21 -7.91 -16.16
C GLN A 253 10.01 -7.92 -17.11
N TYR A 254 10.12 -7.18 -18.20
CA TYR A 254 9.05 -7.02 -19.17
C TYR A 254 9.42 -7.67 -20.49
N LEU A 255 8.53 -8.53 -20.96
CA LEU A 255 8.57 -9.04 -22.33
C LEU A 255 7.69 -8.16 -23.20
N LEU A 256 8.30 -7.53 -24.20
CA LEU A 256 7.65 -6.67 -25.17
C LEU A 256 7.48 -7.47 -26.47
N ALA A 257 6.29 -7.55 -27.05
CA ALA A 257 6.10 -8.10 -28.39
C ALA A 257 5.11 -7.29 -29.24
N GLY A 258 5.42 -7.21 -30.54
CA GLY A 258 4.55 -6.61 -31.55
C GLY A 258 3.74 -7.68 -32.28
N ALA A 259 2.46 -7.40 -32.56
CA ALA A 259 1.53 -8.38 -33.11
C ALA A 259 0.73 -7.88 -34.33
N GLU A 260 0.02 -8.80 -34.98
CA GLU A 260 -0.88 -8.54 -36.12
C GLU A 260 -2.24 -7.90 -35.73
N ASP A 261 -2.44 -7.50 -34.47
CA ASP A 261 -3.55 -6.63 -34.04
C ASP A 261 -3.16 -5.13 -34.02
N SER A 262 -1.92 -4.79 -34.38
CA SER A 262 -1.34 -3.44 -34.34
C SER A 262 -1.04 -2.91 -32.93
N LEU A 263 -1.05 -3.79 -31.92
CA LEU A 263 -0.70 -3.47 -30.55
C LEU A 263 0.75 -3.87 -30.24
N LEU A 264 1.36 -3.10 -29.35
CA LEU A 264 2.56 -3.53 -28.62
C LEU A 264 2.08 -4.10 -27.29
N HIS A 265 2.45 -5.33 -26.99
CA HIS A 265 2.10 -6.02 -25.76
C HIS A 265 3.29 -5.96 -24.81
N ARG A 266 3.03 -5.65 -23.54
CA ARG A 266 4.02 -5.71 -22.46
C ARG A 266 3.51 -6.69 -21.41
N TRP A 267 4.14 -7.85 -21.30
CA TRP A 267 3.92 -8.78 -20.20
C TRP A 267 4.92 -8.53 -19.09
N ASP A 268 4.42 -8.38 -17.86
CA ASP A 268 5.21 -8.45 -16.65
C ASP A 268 5.45 -9.93 -16.31
N LEU A 269 6.72 -10.35 -16.34
CA LEU A 269 7.14 -11.72 -16.08
C LEU A 269 7.14 -12.09 -14.58
N VAL A 270 6.90 -11.11 -13.70
CA VAL A 270 6.75 -11.30 -12.25
C VAL A 270 5.27 -11.44 -11.90
N THR A 271 4.44 -10.48 -12.29
CA THR A 271 3.01 -10.46 -11.90
C THR A 271 2.12 -11.23 -12.87
N ASN A 272 2.65 -11.69 -14.01
CA ASN A 272 1.90 -12.27 -15.14
C ASN A 272 0.83 -11.34 -15.71
N SER A 273 0.89 -10.04 -15.42
CA SER A 273 -0.03 -9.05 -15.99
C SER A 273 0.37 -8.68 -17.41
N ALA A 274 -0.62 -8.38 -18.25
CA ALA A 274 -0.43 -7.93 -19.63
C ALA A 274 -0.98 -6.51 -19.81
N VAL A 275 -0.18 -5.63 -20.39
CA VAL A 275 -0.59 -4.28 -20.78
C VAL A 275 -0.54 -4.17 -22.31
N HIS A 276 -1.58 -3.60 -22.89
CA HIS A 276 -1.74 -3.46 -24.34
C HIS A 276 -1.62 -1.99 -24.75
N LEU A 277 -0.58 -1.70 -25.52
CA LEU A 277 -0.17 -0.36 -25.92
C LEU A 277 -0.74 -0.03 -27.30
N LYS A 278 -1.61 0.97 -27.37
CA LYS A 278 -2.23 1.48 -28.60
C LYS A 278 -1.41 2.64 -29.14
N GLY A 279 -1.08 2.63 -30.44
CA GLY A 279 -0.35 3.72 -31.08
C GLY A 279 -0.06 3.48 -32.56
N HIS A 280 0.31 2.25 -32.92
CA HIS A 280 0.42 1.85 -34.31
C HIS A 280 -0.96 1.63 -34.96
N ARG A 281 -1.02 1.83 -36.29
CA ARG A 281 -2.22 1.64 -37.12
C ARG A 281 -2.15 0.39 -38.00
N SER A 282 -1.03 -0.33 -37.96
CA SER A 282 -0.82 -1.61 -38.64
C SER A 282 0.14 -2.47 -37.82
N TRP A 283 0.44 -3.68 -38.33
CA TRP A 283 1.19 -4.70 -37.61
C TRP A 283 2.59 -4.21 -37.20
N ILE A 284 2.99 -4.55 -35.98
CA ILE A 284 4.31 -4.18 -35.45
C ILE A 284 5.29 -5.31 -35.77
N GLY A 285 5.98 -5.18 -36.90
CA GLY A 285 6.88 -6.22 -37.43
C GLY A 285 8.30 -6.21 -36.85
N THR A 286 8.72 -5.13 -36.19
CA THR A 286 10.11 -4.95 -35.73
C THR A 286 10.20 -4.01 -34.52
N MET A 287 11.21 -4.22 -33.67
CA MET A 287 11.49 -3.36 -32.51
C MET A 287 12.96 -3.42 -32.07
N ALA A 288 13.47 -2.30 -31.57
CA ALA A 288 14.82 -2.17 -31.03
C ALA A 288 14.85 -1.23 -29.81
N PRO A 289 15.53 -1.60 -28.71
CA PRO A 289 15.76 -0.67 -27.59
C PRO A 289 16.71 0.45 -28.04
N LEU A 290 16.46 1.68 -27.58
CA LEU A 290 17.27 2.85 -27.94
C LEU A 290 18.67 2.79 -27.30
N ASN A 291 18.78 2.23 -26.10
CA ASN A 291 20.05 2.03 -25.39
C ASN A 291 19.87 0.83 -24.44
N PRO A 292 20.88 -0.06 -24.26
CA PRO A 292 20.83 -1.12 -23.26
C PRO A 292 20.62 -0.67 -21.81
N THR A 293 20.73 0.62 -21.48
CA THR A 293 20.46 1.18 -20.14
C THR A 293 19.16 1.97 -20.03
N THR A 294 18.43 2.22 -21.14
CA THR A 294 17.20 3.03 -21.10
C THR A 294 15.94 2.21 -21.34
N SER A 295 14.85 2.69 -20.76
CA SER A 295 13.50 2.15 -20.91
C SER A 295 12.87 2.43 -22.29
N VAL A 296 13.59 3.07 -23.21
CA VAL A 296 13.01 3.58 -24.46
C VAL A 296 13.11 2.53 -25.56
N LEU A 297 11.96 2.09 -26.08
CA LEU A 297 11.84 1.18 -27.20
C LEU A 297 11.43 1.95 -28.46
N VAL A 298 12.03 1.63 -29.60
CA VAL A 298 11.58 2.05 -30.92
C VAL A 298 10.91 0.86 -31.62
N THR A 299 9.69 1.04 -32.10
CA THR A 299 8.96 0.03 -32.90
C THR A 299 8.77 0.51 -34.33
N GLY A 300 8.81 -0.42 -35.29
CA GLY A 300 8.47 -0.18 -36.69
C GLY A 300 7.14 -0.84 -37.06
N GLY A 301 6.21 -0.03 -37.55
CA GLY A 301 4.90 -0.48 -38.02
C GLY A 301 4.88 -0.73 -39.52
N HIS A 302 3.99 -1.63 -39.95
CA HIS A 302 3.73 -1.91 -41.36
C HIS A 302 3.13 -0.71 -42.13
N GLU A 303 2.63 0.31 -41.44
CA GLU A 303 2.18 1.58 -42.03
C GLU A 303 3.33 2.55 -42.40
N GLY A 304 4.59 2.16 -42.24
CA GLY A 304 5.75 3.00 -42.56
C GLY A 304 6.13 4.01 -41.46
N LYS A 305 5.49 3.91 -40.29
CA LYS A 305 5.74 4.76 -39.13
C LYS A 305 6.64 4.08 -38.11
N LEU A 306 7.52 4.86 -37.48
CA LEU A 306 8.23 4.51 -36.27
C LEU A 306 7.51 5.09 -35.06
N ALA A 307 7.44 4.37 -33.95
CA ALA A 307 6.96 4.89 -32.67
C ALA A 307 7.98 4.67 -31.55
N TRP A 308 8.08 5.66 -30.65
CA TRP A 308 8.91 5.60 -29.44
C TRP A 308 8.03 5.35 -28.23
N TRP A 309 8.46 4.44 -27.36
CA TRP A 309 7.73 4.04 -26.17
C TRP A 309 8.64 4.14 -24.96
N ASN A 310 8.15 4.67 -23.85
CA ASN A 310 8.78 4.46 -22.55
C ASN A 310 8.18 3.18 -21.94
N ALA A 311 8.93 2.07 -22.05
CA ALA A 311 8.46 0.75 -21.67
C ALA A 311 8.29 0.54 -20.15
N LEU A 312 8.74 1.48 -19.31
CA LEU A 312 8.53 1.43 -17.84
C LEU A 312 7.35 2.28 -17.34
N ASP A 313 6.71 3.12 -18.17
CA ASP A 313 5.60 3.94 -17.69
C ASP A 313 4.38 3.06 -17.31
N PRO A 314 3.59 3.46 -16.30
CA PRO A 314 2.40 2.69 -15.87
C PRO A 314 1.29 2.70 -16.93
N ALA A 315 1.14 3.81 -17.66
CA ALA A 315 0.24 3.95 -18.81
C ALA A 315 1.06 4.35 -20.07
N PRO A 316 1.80 3.42 -20.67
CA PRO A 316 2.78 3.73 -21.70
C PRO A 316 2.11 4.06 -23.05
N ALA A 317 2.26 5.31 -23.47
CA ALA A 317 1.77 5.85 -24.73
C ALA A 317 2.96 6.11 -25.70
N PRO A 318 2.73 6.21 -27.02
CA PRO A 318 3.80 6.54 -27.95
C PRO A 318 4.25 7.99 -27.74
N SER A 319 5.46 8.21 -27.22
CA SER A 319 6.01 9.54 -26.93
C SER A 319 6.36 10.33 -28.19
N ARG A 320 6.59 9.62 -29.30
CA ARG A 320 6.81 10.19 -30.63
C ARG A 320 6.35 9.19 -31.68
N ILE A 321 5.79 9.69 -32.78
CA ILE A 321 5.53 8.92 -34.01
C ILE A 321 6.16 9.68 -35.18
N ILE A 322 6.88 8.98 -36.07
CA ILE A 322 7.53 9.56 -37.25
C ILE A 322 7.16 8.75 -38.49
N ASP A 323 6.73 9.43 -39.55
CA ASP A 323 6.64 8.86 -40.89
C ASP A 323 8.04 8.68 -41.47
N ALA A 324 8.52 7.43 -41.51
CA ALA A 324 9.87 7.10 -41.96
C ALA A 324 9.89 6.56 -43.40
N HIS A 325 8.88 5.75 -43.76
CA HIS A 325 8.80 5.06 -45.05
C HIS A 325 7.39 5.13 -45.63
N LYS A 326 7.25 4.93 -46.95
CA LYS A 326 5.95 4.83 -47.64
C LYS A 326 5.41 3.38 -47.71
N GLY A 327 5.92 2.48 -46.87
CA GLY A 327 5.62 1.05 -46.88
C GLY A 327 6.20 0.33 -45.66
N TYR A 328 6.16 -1.00 -45.66
CA TYR A 328 6.49 -1.83 -44.49
C TYR A 328 7.91 -1.59 -43.96
N ILE A 329 8.04 -1.18 -42.69
CA ILE A 329 9.32 -1.24 -41.98
C ILE A 329 9.57 -2.70 -41.58
N ARG A 330 10.63 -3.30 -42.12
CA ARG A 330 11.03 -4.69 -41.89
C ARG A 330 12.12 -4.82 -40.82
N ALA A 331 12.97 -3.80 -40.70
CA ALA A 331 14.06 -3.77 -39.73
C ALA A 331 14.20 -2.38 -39.09
N VAL A 332 14.51 -2.40 -37.80
CA VAL A 332 14.97 -1.21 -37.06
C VAL A 332 16.23 -1.63 -36.31
N ALA A 333 17.32 -0.88 -36.48
CA ALA A 333 18.55 -1.06 -35.74
C ALA A 333 18.98 0.29 -35.14
N VAL A 334 19.48 0.25 -33.91
CA VAL A 334 19.97 1.44 -33.20
C VAL A 334 21.47 1.29 -32.98
N SER A 335 22.22 2.37 -33.13
CA SER A 335 23.66 2.38 -32.84
C SER A 335 23.94 2.15 -31.35
N PRO A 336 25.12 1.61 -30.97
CA PRO A 336 25.43 1.33 -29.56
C PRO A 336 25.37 2.55 -28.62
N ASN A 337 25.55 3.77 -29.16
CA ASN A 337 25.43 5.02 -28.41
C ASN A 337 23.99 5.59 -28.37
N GLY A 338 23.01 4.93 -29.00
CA GLY A 338 21.61 5.36 -29.05
C GLY A 338 21.31 6.58 -29.94
N MET A 339 22.30 7.15 -30.63
CA MET A 339 22.17 8.41 -31.36
C MET A 339 21.68 8.25 -32.80
N LEU A 340 21.89 7.09 -33.43
CA LEU A 340 21.55 6.82 -34.83
C LEU A 340 20.60 5.62 -34.92
N ILE A 341 19.65 5.71 -35.84
CA ILE A 341 18.65 4.67 -36.09
C ILE A 341 18.62 4.38 -37.59
N ALA A 342 18.90 3.14 -37.97
CA ALA A 342 18.80 2.64 -39.33
C ALA A 342 17.48 1.87 -39.50
N THR A 343 16.78 2.08 -40.62
CA THR A 343 15.49 1.46 -40.92
C THR A 343 15.37 1.08 -42.39
N GLY A 344 14.63 0.01 -42.67
CA GLY A 344 14.34 -0.52 -44.02
C GLY A 344 13.38 -1.71 -43.95
#